data_AF-A0A358HWH4-F1
#
_entry.id   AF-A0A358HWH4-F1
#
_cell.length_a   1.000
_cell.length_b   1.000
_cell.length_c   1.000
_cell.angle_alpha   90.00
_cell.angle_beta   90.00
_cell.angle_gamma   90.00
#
_symmetry.space_group_name_H-M   'P 1'
#
loop_
_entity.id
_entity.type
_entity.pdbx_description
1 polymer ?
#
loop_
_entity_poly.entity_id
_entity_poly.type
_entity_poly.pdbx_seq_one_letter_code
_entity_poly.pdbx_strand_id
1 'polypeptide(L)'
;VESDKDMTASAEATFQSANYDNVIVVEGDLAAGYPKQAPYNVIVFDGAVTEVPAGVLEQVSEGGRLLAVVRAEGKVGIARLYERENGVIGHRDLFDANIPYLPGFEPTESFVF
;
A
#
# COMPACT_ATOMS: atom_id res chain seq x y z
N VAL A 1 -6.98 0.39 4.63
CA VAL A 1 -7.76 1.28 3.73
C VAL A 1 -8.26 0.40 2.61
N GLU A 2 -9.52 0.55 2.25
CA GLU A 2 -10.16 -0.21 1.19
C GLU A 2 -10.93 0.78 0.31
N SER A 3 -10.80 0.67 -1.01
CA SER A 3 -11.47 1.53 -1.97
C SER A 3 -12.87 1.03 -2.33
N ASP A 4 -13.13 -0.27 -2.17
CA ASP A 4 -14.42 -0.88 -2.44
C ASP A 4 -15.32 -0.88 -1.19
N LYS A 5 -16.51 -0.31 -1.34
CA LYS A 5 -17.47 -0.16 -0.25
C LYS A 5 -18.03 -1.49 0.25
N ASP A 6 -18.28 -2.44 -0.65
CA ASP A 6 -18.84 -3.74 -0.28
C ASP A 6 -17.78 -4.59 0.43
N MET A 7 -16.51 -4.50 0.00
CA MET A 7 -15.38 -5.11 0.69
C MET A 7 -15.15 -4.48 2.07
N THR A 8 -15.30 -3.17 2.20
CA THR A 8 -15.23 -2.47 3.49
C THR A 8 -16.25 -3.03 4.48
N ALA A 9 -17.52 -3.09 4.08
CA ALA A 9 -18.60 -3.62 4.92
C ALA A 9 -18.38 -5.09 5.29
N SER A 10 -17.91 -5.90 4.34
CA SER A 10 -17.60 -7.32 4.56
C SER A 10 -16.45 -7.51 5.57
N ALA A 11 -15.39 -6.70 5.45
CA ALA A 11 -14.25 -6.74 6.36
C ALA A 11 -14.66 -6.35 7.78
N GLU A 12 -15.46 -5.28 7.95
CA GLU A 12 -15.97 -4.88 9.27
C GLU A 12 -16.79 -5.99 9.94
N ALA A 13 -17.73 -6.59 9.21
CA ALA A 13 -18.53 -7.70 9.73
C ALA A 13 -17.65 -8.91 10.12
N THR A 14 -16.64 -9.21 9.31
CA THR A 14 -15.69 -10.29 9.56
C THR A 14 -14.90 -10.02 10.85
N PHE A 15 -14.33 -8.84 11.01
CA PHE A 15 -13.55 -8.50 12.20
C PHE A 15 -14.39 -8.46 13.47
N GLN A 16 -15.63 -7.94 13.39
CA GLN A 16 -16.58 -7.97 14.50
C GLN A 16 -16.92 -9.39 14.92
N SER A 17 -17.24 -10.28 13.98
CA SER A 17 -17.56 -11.68 14.29
C SER A 17 -16.38 -12.48 14.87
N ALA A 18 -15.16 -12.08 14.53
CA ALA A 18 -13.92 -12.63 15.08
C ALA A 18 -13.49 -11.99 16.42
N ASN A 19 -14.24 -11.01 16.94
CA ASN A 19 -13.94 -10.24 18.16
C ASN A 19 -12.58 -9.50 18.13
N TYR A 20 -12.19 -8.94 16.98
CA TYR A 20 -11.07 -8.00 16.92
C TYR A 20 -11.52 -6.60 17.32
N ASP A 21 -10.86 -6.00 18.30
CA ASP A 21 -11.17 -4.67 18.86
C ASP A 21 -10.10 -3.60 18.55
N ASN A 22 -8.99 -4.02 17.91
CA ASN A 22 -7.85 -3.18 17.56
C ASN A 22 -7.70 -2.94 16.05
N VAL A 23 -8.78 -3.13 15.28
CA VAL A 23 -8.81 -2.98 13.82
C VAL A 23 -9.86 -1.93 13.44
N ILE A 24 -9.48 -1.02 12.54
CA ILE A 24 -10.39 -0.05 11.94
C ILE A 24 -10.32 -0.24 10.42
N VAL A 25 -11.47 -0.50 9.81
CA VAL A 25 -11.60 -0.49 8.35
C VAL A 25 -11.92 0.93 7.91
N VAL A 26 -11.24 1.41 6.88
CA VAL A 26 -11.39 2.77 6.37
C VAL A 26 -11.68 2.68 4.88
N GLU A 27 -12.90 3.05 4.48
CA GLU A 27 -13.24 3.30 3.08
C GLU A 27 -12.49 4.56 2.61
N GLY A 28 -11.72 4.46 1.53
CA GLY A 28 -10.98 5.61 1.01
C GLY A 28 -10.04 5.31 -0.15
N ASP A 29 -9.46 6.39 -0.68
CA ASP A 29 -8.46 6.31 -1.74
C ASP A 29 -7.17 5.68 -1.22
N LEU A 30 -6.81 4.54 -1.80
CA LEU A 30 -5.60 3.79 -1.48
C LEU A 30 -4.32 4.62 -1.75
N ALA A 31 -4.32 5.49 -2.77
CA ALA A 31 -3.17 6.33 -3.12
C ALA A 31 -2.92 7.45 -2.11
N ALA A 32 -3.95 7.85 -1.36
CA ALA A 32 -3.84 8.82 -0.28
C ALA A 32 -3.35 8.18 1.04
N GLY A 33 -3.39 6.86 1.17
CA GLY A 33 -3.17 6.16 2.44
C GLY A 33 -4.18 6.61 3.50
N TYR A 34 -3.74 6.80 4.74
CA TYR A 34 -4.59 7.36 5.79
C TYR A 34 -3.83 8.32 6.72
N PRO A 35 -3.59 9.57 6.29
CA PRO A 35 -2.77 10.53 7.02
C PRO A 35 -3.25 10.84 8.45
N LYS A 36 -4.55 10.67 8.72
CA LYS A 36 -5.17 10.98 10.02
C LYS A 36 -4.62 10.15 11.18
N GLN A 37 -4.00 9.00 10.91
CA GLN A 37 -3.37 8.15 11.91
C GLN A 37 -1.87 7.93 11.66
N ALA A 38 -1.30 8.67 10.71
CA ALA A 38 0.14 8.71 10.53
C ALA A 38 0.83 9.37 11.76
N PRO A 39 2.10 9.03 12.03
CA PRO A 39 2.94 8.11 11.26
C PRO A 39 2.74 6.63 11.65
N TYR A 40 3.00 5.74 10.70
CA TYR A 40 2.90 4.28 10.84
C TYR A 40 4.25 3.60 10.96
N ASN A 41 4.40 2.66 11.89
CA ASN A 41 5.61 1.83 11.96
C ASN A 41 5.69 0.82 10.81
N VAL A 42 4.54 0.33 10.34
CA VAL A 42 4.45 -0.61 9.22
C VAL A 42 3.30 -0.21 8.31
N ILE A 43 3.58 -0.15 7.01
CA ILE A 43 2.56 -0.04 5.95
C ILE A 43 2.73 -1.23 5.01
N VAL A 44 1.62 -1.82 4.56
CA VAL A 44 1.63 -2.90 3.57
C VAL A 44 0.62 -2.56 2.49
N PHE A 45 1.08 -2.60 1.23
CA PHE A 45 0.19 -2.66 0.07
C PHE A 45 -0.07 -4.12 -0.26
N ASP A 46 -1.31 -4.57 -0.08
CA ASP A 46 -1.74 -5.95 -0.35
C ASP A 46 -2.15 -6.15 -1.81
N GLY A 47 -1.23 -5.80 -2.71
CA GLY A 47 -1.41 -5.83 -4.15
C GLY A 47 -0.27 -5.09 -4.85
N ALA A 48 -0.20 -5.18 -6.16
CA ALA A 48 0.85 -4.54 -6.94
C ALA A 48 0.54 -3.06 -7.15
N VAL A 49 1.59 -2.24 -7.12
CA VAL A 49 1.55 -0.83 -7.47
C VAL A 49 2.56 -0.55 -8.57
N THR A 50 2.27 0.38 -9.48
CA THR A 50 3.26 0.85 -10.46
C THR A 50 4.39 1.62 -9.80
N GLU A 51 4.04 2.47 -8.84
CA GLU A 51 4.94 3.16 -7.93
C GLU A 51 4.26 3.36 -6.57
N VAL A 52 5.06 3.50 -5.50
CA VAL A 52 4.50 3.82 -4.18
C VAL A 52 4.26 5.33 -4.11
N PRO A 53 3.05 5.80 -3.77
CA PRO A 53 2.76 7.23 -3.70
C PRO A 53 3.64 7.93 -2.66
N ALA A 54 4.21 9.07 -3.04
CA ALA A 54 5.07 9.86 -2.14
C ALA A 54 4.36 10.24 -0.84
N GLY A 55 3.07 10.62 -0.92
CA GLY A 55 2.26 10.95 0.26
C GLY A 55 2.04 9.77 1.22
N VAL A 56 2.14 8.52 0.75
CA VAL A 56 2.10 7.33 1.62
C VAL A 56 3.47 7.05 2.23
N LEU A 57 4.56 7.26 1.48
CA LEU A 57 5.92 7.20 2.02
C LEU A 57 6.13 8.23 3.15
N GLU A 58 5.55 9.43 3.04
CA GLU A 58 5.54 10.44 4.11
C GLU A 58 4.84 9.97 5.39
N GLN A 59 3.92 9.02 5.30
CA GLN A 59 3.21 8.47 6.45
C GLN A 59 4.01 7.40 7.21
N VAL A 60 5.17 6.97 6.71
CA VAL A 60 6.05 6.01 7.41
C VAL A 60 6.79 6.73 8.54
N SER A 61 6.74 6.18 9.75
CA SER A 61 7.46 6.70 10.93
C SER A 61 8.97 6.62 10.75
N GLU A 62 9.71 7.43 11.49
CA GLU A 62 11.15 7.20 11.68
C GLU A 62 11.39 5.77 12.23
N GLY A 63 12.32 5.02 11.64
CA GLY A 63 12.54 3.60 11.91
C GLY A 63 11.42 2.66 11.43
N GLY A 64 10.41 3.20 10.72
CA GLY A 64 9.30 2.45 10.16
C GLY A 64 9.61 1.88 8.78
N ARG A 65 8.72 1.00 8.31
CA ARG A 65 8.88 0.29 7.03
C ARG A 65 7.60 0.20 6.22
N LEU A 66 7.73 0.13 4.91
CA LEU A 66 6.64 -0.11 3.97
C LEU A 66 6.98 -1.25 3.03
N LEU A 67 6.07 -2.21 2.88
CA LEU A 67 6.20 -3.32 1.93
C LEU A 67 5.19 -3.12 0.79
N ALA A 68 5.66 -3.20 -0.45
CA ALA A 68 4.82 -3.19 -1.64
C ALA A 68 5.42 -4.08 -2.73
N VAL A 69 4.57 -4.66 -3.58
CA VAL A 69 5.03 -5.22 -4.85
C VAL A 69 5.00 -4.10 -5.89
N VAL A 70 6.17 -3.68 -6.36
CA VAL A 70 6.30 -2.65 -7.40
C VAL A 70 6.41 -3.34 -8.75
N ARG A 71 5.50 -3.01 -9.67
CA ARG A 71 5.46 -3.63 -11.00
C ARG A 71 5.24 -2.55 -12.05
N ALA A 72 6.28 -2.30 -12.86
CA ALA A 72 6.15 -1.46 -14.04
C ALA A 72 5.44 -2.21 -15.17
N GLU A 73 4.90 -1.46 -16.14
CA GLU A 73 4.23 -2.02 -17.31
C GLU A 73 5.14 -3.01 -18.06
N GLY A 74 4.60 -4.19 -18.39
CA GLY A 74 5.34 -5.23 -19.11
C GLY A 74 6.51 -5.85 -18.34
N LYS A 75 6.67 -5.56 -17.04
CA LYS A 75 7.73 -6.13 -16.19
C LYS A 75 7.16 -7.12 -15.16
N VAL A 76 8.07 -7.93 -14.61
CA VAL A 76 7.84 -8.74 -13.42
C VAL A 76 7.74 -7.80 -12.22
N GLY A 77 6.79 -8.06 -11.31
CA GLY A 77 6.70 -7.31 -10.06
C GLY A 77 7.83 -7.68 -9.10
N ILE A 78 8.28 -6.71 -8.31
CA ILE A 78 9.35 -6.89 -7.32
C ILE A 78 8.80 -6.52 -5.96
N ALA A 79 8.85 -7.45 -5.01
CA ALA A 79 8.58 -7.14 -3.61
C ALA A 79 9.70 -6.24 -3.08
N ARG A 80 9.36 -5.02 -2.68
CA ARG A 80 10.29 -3.99 -2.24
C ARG A 80 9.96 -3.55 -0.82
N LEU A 81 10.99 -3.50 0.01
CA LEU A 81 10.91 -2.98 1.37
C LEU A 81 11.51 -1.58 1.40
N TYR A 82 10.70 -0.61 1.76
CA TYR A 82 11.09 0.76 2.03
C TYR A 82 11.29 0.94 3.53
N GLU A 83 12.33 1.65 3.94
CA GLU A 83 12.66 1.93 5.34
C GLU A 83 12.97 3.42 5.49
N ARG A 84 12.47 4.05 6.55
CA ARG A 84 12.79 5.44 6.88
C ARG A 84 13.86 5.48 7.97
N GLU A 85 15.00 6.07 7.66
CA GLU A 85 16.10 6.28 8.59
C GLU A 85 16.68 7.68 8.44
N ASN A 86 16.88 8.37 9.57
CA ASN A 86 17.35 9.75 9.67
C ASN A 86 16.55 10.71 8.77
N GLY A 87 15.23 10.54 8.70
CA GLY A 87 14.35 11.35 7.86
C GLY A 87 14.39 11.03 6.36
N VAL A 88 15.24 10.09 5.92
CA VAL A 88 15.37 9.68 4.52
C VAL A 88 14.70 8.33 4.30
N ILE A 89 14.02 8.17 3.17
CA ILE A 89 13.48 6.86 2.76
C ILE A 89 14.42 6.21 1.76
N GLY A 90 14.93 5.04 2.14
CA GLY A 90 15.61 4.10 1.25
C GLY A 90 14.71 2.91 0.93
N HIS A 91 15.16 2.05 0.01
CA HIS A 91 14.52 0.77 -0.23
C HIS A 91 15.51 -0.30 -0.66
N ARG A 92 15.11 -1.56 -0.51
CA ARG A 92 15.77 -2.73 -1.10
C ARG A 92 14.76 -3.65 -1.77
N ASP A 93 15.20 -4.27 -2.86
CA ASP A 93 14.45 -5.32 -3.53
C ASP A 93 14.65 -6.63 -2.78
N LEU A 94 13.56 -7.37 -2.58
CA LEU A 94 13.58 -8.63 -1.83
C LEU A 94 13.55 -9.85 -2.77
N PHE A 95 12.51 -9.94 -3.60
CA PHE A 95 12.29 -11.06 -4.53
C PHE A 95 11.23 -10.70 -5.57
N ASP A 96 11.18 -11.48 -6.65
CA ASP A 96 10.16 -11.36 -7.69
C ASP A 96 8.80 -11.83 -7.19
N ALA A 97 7.76 -11.03 -7.43
CA ALA A 97 6.39 -11.32 -7.03
C ALA A 97 5.40 -10.86 -8.10
N ASN A 98 4.48 -11.75 -8.52
CA ASN A 98 3.41 -11.42 -9.44
C ASN A 98 2.07 -11.53 -8.73
N ILE A 99 1.48 -10.38 -8.41
CA ILE A 99 0.13 -10.24 -7.84
C ILE A 99 -0.65 -9.20 -8.65
N PRO A 100 -1.99 -9.20 -8.62
CA PRO A 100 -2.80 -8.20 -9.31
C PRO A 100 -2.47 -6.77 -8.86
N TYR A 101 -2.65 -5.79 -9.75
CA TYR A 101 -2.60 -4.39 -9.34
C TYR A 101 -3.73 -4.08 -8.38
N LEU A 102 -3.45 -3.20 -7.41
CA LEU A 102 -4.52 -2.59 -6.63
C LEU A 102 -5.36 -1.68 -7.53
N PRO A 103 -6.67 -1.55 -7.26
CA PRO A 103 -7.52 -0.64 -8.00
C PRO A 103 -6.94 0.78 -8.00
N GLY A 104 -6.77 1.36 -9.20
CA GLY A 104 -6.22 2.72 -9.37
C GLY A 104 -4.68 2.78 -9.43
N PHE A 105 -3.99 1.65 -9.33
CA PHE A 105 -2.53 1.55 -9.47
C PHE A 105 -2.06 0.89 -10.75
N GLU A 106 -2.98 0.59 -11.66
CA GLU A 106 -2.66 0.06 -12.99
C GLU A 106 -1.79 1.05 -13.78
N PRO A 107 -0.91 0.56 -14.68
CA PRO A 107 -0.22 1.42 -15.62
C PRO A 107 -1.20 2.28 -16.41
N THR A 108 -0.95 3.58 -16.45
CA THR A 108 -1.67 4.49 -17.35
C THR A 108 -1.10 4.35 -18.75
N GLU A 109 -1.94 4.13 -19.75
CA GLU A 109 -1.50 4.08 -21.15
C GLU A 109 -0.90 5.43 -21.55
N SER A 110 0.42 5.50 -21.75
CA SER A 110 1.08 6.67 -22.30
C SER A 110 1.18 6.55 -23.81
N PHE A 111 0.54 7.45 -24.56
CA PHE A 111 0.75 7.57 -26.01
C PHE A 111 2.16 8.10 -26.29
N VAL A 112 2.97 7.31 -26.99
CA VAL A 112 4.24 7.76 -27.56
C VAL A 112 3.95 8.23 -29.00
N PHE A 113 4.23 9.51 -29.28
CA PHE A 113 4.11 10.12 -30.62
C PHE A 113 5.42 9.98 -31.42
#